data_AF-A0A350HYS5-F1
#
_entry.id   AF-A0A350HYS5-F1
#
_cell.length_a   1.000
_cell.length_b   1.000
_cell.length_c   1.000
_cell.angle_alpha   90.00
_cell.angle_beta   90.00
_cell.angle_gamma   90.00
#
_symmetry.space_group_name_H-M   'P 1'
#
loop_
_entity.id
_entity.type
_entity.pdbx_description
1 polymer ?
#
loop_
_entity_poly.entity_id
_entity_poly.type
_entity_poly.pdbx_seq_one_letter_code
_entity_poly.pdbx_strand_id
1 'polypeptide(L)'
;MHFKIIRALVESASSKTQVIVESHGYNEDIILQQHATWGCVWIPARKKGSLPQLPHIDVLDFEEVTSPSHDKPWLTDCTASIMGWHEASNDPLLLSIDDWRKQLD
;
A
#
# COMPACT_ATOMS: atom_id res chain seq x y z
N MET A 1 -2.02 -2.14 8.63
CA MET A 1 -1.27 -2.58 7.44
C MET A 1 -2.18 -3.40 6.55
N HIS A 2 -2.28 -3.02 5.28
CA HIS A 2 -3.16 -3.60 4.28
C HIS A 2 -2.33 -4.13 3.11
N PHE A 3 -2.83 -5.19 2.48
CA PHE A 3 -2.17 -5.87 1.37
C PHE A 3 -3.15 -6.11 0.22
N LYS A 4 -2.74 -5.80 -1.00
CA LYS A 4 -3.50 -6.12 -2.21
C LYS A 4 -2.58 -6.73 -3.26
N ILE A 5 -2.82 -7.98 -3.63
CA ILE A 5 -2.17 -8.59 -4.79
C ILE A 5 -2.76 -7.95 -6.05
N ILE A 6 -1.90 -7.33 -6.86
CA ILE A 6 -2.26 -6.65 -8.10
C ILE A 6 -1.78 -7.39 -9.35
N ARG A 7 -0.80 -8.29 -9.18
CA ARG A 7 -0.31 -9.15 -10.26
C ARG A 7 0.09 -10.51 -9.72
N ALA A 8 -0.21 -11.56 -10.47
CA ALA A 8 0.29 -12.90 -10.26
C ALA A 8 0.78 -13.48 -11.59
N LEU A 9 2.03 -13.92 -11.62
CA LEU A 9 2.59 -14.73 -12.70
C LEU A 9 2.87 -16.11 -12.14
N VAL A 10 2.20 -17.13 -12.69
CA VAL A 10 2.29 -18.50 -12.20
C VAL A 10 3.11 -19.30 -13.20
N GLU A 11 4.22 -19.87 -12.73
CA GLU A 11 5.05 -20.79 -13.51
C GLU A 11 5.22 -22.12 -12.74
N SER A 12 5.65 -23.17 -13.42
CA SER A 12 5.73 -24.52 -12.86
C SER A 12 6.75 -24.65 -11.72
N ALA A 13 7.85 -23.90 -11.79
CA ALA A 13 8.94 -23.95 -10.81
C ALA A 13 8.82 -22.88 -9.71
N SER A 14 8.27 -21.71 -10.04
CA SER A 14 8.07 -20.60 -9.12
C SER A 14 6.92 -19.70 -9.59
N SER A 15 6.24 -19.07 -8.65
CA SER A 15 5.26 -18.03 -8.97
C SER A 15 5.76 -16.69 -8.44
N LYS A 16 5.43 -15.60 -9.13
CA LYS A 16 5.75 -14.24 -8.70
C LYS A 16 4.45 -13.48 -8.46
N THR A 17 4.37 -12.74 -7.36
CA THR A 17 3.26 -11.81 -7.12
C THR A 17 3.79 -10.41 -6.88
N GLN A 18 3.06 -9.39 -7.34
CA GLN A 18 3.26 -8.01 -6.91
C GLN A 18 2.13 -7.62 -5.97
N VAL A 19 2.50 -7.04 -4.83
CA VAL A 19 1.60 -6.71 -3.73
C VAL A 19 1.74 -5.23 -3.42
N ILE A 20 0.64 -4.48 -3.48
CA ILE A 20 0.59 -3.14 -2.89
C ILE A 20 0.44 -3.33 -1.39
N VAL A 21 1.32 -2.68 -0.64
CA VAL A 21 1.34 -2.67 0.82
C VAL A 21 1.13 -1.24 1.29
N GLU A 22 0.21 -1.09 2.23
CA GLU A 22 -0.06 0.19 2.86
C GLU A 22 0.06 0.00 4.37
N SER A 23 0.79 0.89 5.02
CA SER A 23 0.89 0.95 6.47
C SER A 23 0.71 2.39 6.93
N HIS A 24 0.12 2.53 8.11
CA HIS A 24 -0.14 3.79 8.76
C HIS A 24 0.15 3.62 10.25
N GLY A 25 0.72 4.67 10.84
CA GLY A 25 1.06 4.74 12.25
C GLY A 25 0.96 6.17 12.73
N TYR A 26 0.72 6.36 14.02
CA TYR A 26 0.70 7.68 14.61
C TYR A 26 1.23 7.61 16.04
N ASN A 27 1.81 8.72 16.50
CA ASN A 27 2.11 8.97 17.90
C ASN A 27 1.67 10.40 18.26
N GLU A 28 2.08 10.90 19.43
CA GLU A 28 1.69 12.24 19.89
C GLU A 28 2.20 13.36 18.97
N ASP A 29 3.28 13.14 18.21
CA ASP A 29 3.99 14.17 17.45
C ASP A 29 3.75 14.07 15.93
N ILE A 30 3.57 12.85 15.42
CA ILE A 30 3.53 12.56 13.98
C ILE A 30 2.44 11.56 13.60
N ILE A 31 1.92 11.76 12.39
CA ILE A 31 1.20 10.75 11.61
C ILE A 31 2.14 10.30 10.48
N LEU A 32 2.21 9.00 10.27
CA LEU A 32 3.06 8.31 9.30
C LEU A 32 2.18 7.47 8.38
N GLN A 33 2.41 7.56 7.08
CA GLN A 33 1.86 6.64 6.10
C GLN A 33 2.98 6.14 5.20
N GLN A 34 2.93 4.85 4.89
CA GLN A 34 3.88 4.16 4.05
C GLN A 34 3.12 3.41 2.97
N HIS A 35 3.54 3.61 1.72
CA HIS A 35 3.12 2.82 0.58
C HIS A 35 4.32 2.06 0.04
N ALA A 36 4.12 0.80 -0.30
CA ALA A 36 5.16 0.01 -0.94
C ALA A 36 4.58 -0.93 -1.99
N THR A 37 5.37 -1.22 -3.01
CA THR A 37 5.12 -2.37 -3.89
C THR A 37 6.11 -3.45 -3.55
N TRP A 38 5.61 -4.60 -3.09
CA TRP A 38 6.44 -5.78 -2.82
C TRP A 38 6.41 -6.74 -4.00
N GLY A 39 7.59 -7.22 -4.38
CA GLY A 39 7.77 -8.35 -5.26
C GLY A 39 7.99 -9.60 -4.42
N CYS A 40 7.13 -10.61 -4.60
CA CYS A 40 7.19 -11.85 -3.83
C CYS A 40 7.49 -13.02 -4.76
N VAL A 41 8.41 -13.90 -4.36
CA VAL A 41 8.71 -15.15 -5.08
C VAL A 41 8.20 -16.32 -4.26
N TRP A 42 7.34 -17.13 -4.86
CA TRP A 42 6.71 -18.29 -4.25
C TRP A 42 7.25 -19.57 -4.85
N ILE A 43 7.55 -20.55 -4.00
CA ILE A 43 7.88 -21.92 -4.41
C ILE A 43 6.66 -22.81 -4.14
N PRO A 44 6.13 -23.53 -5.14
CA PRO A 44 4.96 -24.37 -4.96
C PRO A 44 5.22 -25.53 -3.99
N ALA A 45 4.17 -25.97 -3.32
CA ALA A 45 4.22 -27.12 -2.44
C ALA A 45 4.61 -28.39 -3.21
N ARG A 46 5.67 -29.08 -2.77
CA ARG A 46 6.13 -30.33 -3.41
C ARG A 46 5.31 -31.56 -3.01
N LYS A 47 4.57 -31.49 -1.89
CA LYS A 47 3.73 -32.57 -1.37
C LYS A 47 2.27 -32.12 -1.30
N LYS A 48 1.36 -33.04 -1.61
CA LYS A 48 -0.09 -32.80 -1.49
C LYS A 48 -0.44 -32.49 -0.03
N GLY A 49 -1.16 -31.39 0.18
CA GLY A 49 -1.54 -30.92 1.53
C GLY A 49 -0.51 -30.01 2.20
N SER A 50 0.64 -29.75 1.59
CA SER A 50 1.60 -28.74 2.07
C SER A 50 1.28 -27.35 1.49
N LEU A 51 1.75 -26.30 2.17
CA LEU A 51 1.61 -24.91 1.71
C LEU A 51 2.78 -24.50 0.81
N PRO A 52 2.57 -23.56 -0.13
CA PRO A 52 3.66 -22.92 -0.86
C PRO A 52 4.55 -22.12 0.10
N GLN A 53 5.82 -21.96 -0.25
CA GLN A 53 6.78 -21.19 0.53
C GLN A 53 7.02 -19.83 -0.12
N LEU A 54 7.24 -18.80 0.70
CA LEU A 54 7.63 -17.45 0.29
C LEU A 54 9.10 -17.22 0.70
N PRO A 55 10.08 -17.75 -0.04
CA PRO A 55 11.50 -17.58 0.30
C PRO A 55 12.00 -16.14 0.18
N HIS A 56 11.33 -15.28 -0.59
CA HIS A 56 11.86 -13.96 -0.92
C HIS A 56 10.76 -12.91 -1.07
N ILE A 57 11.02 -11.74 -0.49
CA ILE A 57 10.24 -10.51 -0.62
C ILE A 57 11.22 -9.38 -0.91
N ASP A 58 11.02 -8.70 -2.03
CA ASP A 58 11.74 -7.51 -2.43
C ASP A 58 10.83 -6.29 -2.33
N VAL A 59 11.38 -5.16 -1.90
CA VAL A 59 10.71 -3.86 -2.04
C VAL A 59 11.04 -3.32 -3.43
N LEU A 60 10.04 -3.26 -4.30
CA LEU A 60 10.18 -2.75 -5.68
C LEU A 60 10.01 -1.24 -5.74
N ASP A 61 9.13 -0.70 -4.89
CA ASP A 61 8.85 0.72 -4.75
C ASP A 61 8.45 1.02 -3.31
N PHE A 62 8.77 2.22 -2.83
CA PHE A 62 8.49 2.64 -1.45
C PHE A 62 8.35 4.16 -1.37
N GLU A 63 7.29 4.59 -0.69
CA GLU A 63 7.03 5.97 -0.35
C GLU A 63 6.61 6.05 1.13
N GLU A 64 7.09 7.09 1.79
CA GLU A 64 6.72 7.41 3.17
C GLU A 64 6.38 8.89 3.27
N VAL A 65 5.25 9.19 3.89
CA VAL A 65 4.81 10.55 4.15
C VAL A 65 4.58 10.71 5.64
N THR A 66 5.13 11.79 6.20
CA THR A 66 4.94 12.18 7.59
C THR A 66 4.23 13.52 7.67
N SER A 67 3.34 13.67 8.65
CA SER A 67 2.70 14.94 8.97
C SER A 67 2.79 15.21 10.47
N PRO A 68 3.04 16.45 10.90
CA PRO A 68 2.85 16.86 12.29
C PRO A 68 1.40 16.59 12.74
N SER A 69 1.21 16.15 13.99
CA SER A 69 -0.08 15.68 14.51
C SER A 69 -1.13 16.77 14.78
N HIS A 70 -0.77 18.06 14.69
CA HIS A 70 -1.68 19.16 15.04
C HIS A 70 -2.62 19.54 13.89
N ASP A 71 -3.84 18.98 13.92
CA ASP A 71 -5.07 19.52 13.34
C ASP A 71 -5.15 19.71 11.80
N LYS A 72 -4.37 18.97 11.01
CA LYS A 72 -4.49 18.97 9.54
C LYS A 72 -5.17 17.71 8.99
N PRO A 73 -5.96 17.81 7.91
CA PRO A 73 -6.57 16.65 7.28
C PRO A 73 -5.49 15.64 6.89
N TRP A 74 -5.82 14.36 7.05
CA TRP A 74 -4.91 13.26 6.77
C TRP A 74 -4.36 13.39 5.35
N LEU A 75 -3.03 13.38 5.28
CA LEU A 75 -2.18 13.14 4.11
C LEU A 75 -2.94 13.19 2.77
N THR A 76 -3.15 14.41 2.27
CA THR A 76 -3.58 14.65 0.89
C THR A 76 -2.68 13.85 -0.02
N ASP A 77 -3.29 13.01 -0.87
CA ASP A 77 -2.63 12.28 -1.95
C ASP A 77 -1.55 13.17 -2.58
N CYS A 78 -0.33 12.63 -2.78
CA CYS A 78 0.81 13.32 -3.40
C CYS A 78 0.42 13.97 -4.75
N THR A 79 -0.64 13.46 -5.38
CA THR A 79 -1.34 14.05 -6.52
C THR A 79 -1.78 15.50 -6.26
N ALA A 80 -2.33 15.86 -5.10
CA ALA A 80 -2.72 17.24 -4.77
C ALA A 80 -1.51 18.20 -4.80
N SER A 81 -0.39 17.75 -4.23
CA SER A 81 0.85 18.53 -4.14
C SER A 81 1.50 18.71 -5.51
N ILE A 82 1.48 17.67 -6.36
CA ILE A 82 2.04 17.72 -7.73
C ILE A 82 1.14 18.54 -8.67
N MET A 83 -0.18 18.43 -8.52
CA MET A 83 -1.15 19.06 -9.42
C MET A 83 -1.48 20.51 -9.05
N GLY A 84 -0.93 21.03 -7.94
CA GLY A 84 -1.21 22.39 -7.46
C GLY A 84 -2.69 22.58 -7.09
N TRP A 85 -3.36 21.50 -6.69
CA TRP A 85 -4.79 21.52 -6.42
C TRP A 85 -5.06 22.11 -5.03
N HIS A 86 -5.92 23.13 -5.02
CA HIS A 86 -6.33 23.85 -3.81
C HIS A 86 -7.19 22.95 -2.90
N GLU A 87 -7.17 23.19 -1.59
CA GLU A 87 -7.94 22.46 -0.55
C GLU A 87 -9.45 22.31 -0.83
N ALA A 88 -10.00 23.05 -1.79
CA ALA A 88 -11.41 22.99 -2.21
C ALA A 88 -11.67 22.07 -3.42
N SER A 89 -10.68 21.30 -3.88
CA SER A 89 -10.85 20.35 -4.98
C SER A 89 -11.68 19.15 -4.53
N ASN A 90 -12.87 18.98 -5.11
CA ASN A 90 -13.75 17.81 -4.90
C ASN A 90 -13.32 16.61 -5.77
N ASP A 91 -12.05 16.49 -6.15
CA ASP A 91 -11.59 15.39 -6.99
C ASP A 91 -11.55 14.09 -6.16
N PRO A 92 -12.33 13.05 -6.53
CA PRO A 92 -12.32 11.76 -5.86
C PRO A 92 -10.93 11.10 -5.83
N LEU A 93 -10.04 11.43 -6.78
CA LEU A 93 -8.67 10.93 -6.80
C LEU A 93 -7.79 11.50 -5.69
N LEU A 94 -8.22 12.57 -5.00
CA LEU A 94 -7.49 13.12 -3.86
C LEU A 94 -7.85 12.49 -2.53
N LEU A 95 -8.94 11.71 -2.49
CA LEU A 95 -9.34 11.01 -1.30
C LEU A 95 -8.35 9.89 -1.02
N SER A 96 -7.82 9.86 0.20
CA SER A 96 -7.07 8.72 0.67
C SER A 96 -7.94 7.47 0.61
N ILE A 97 -7.32 6.29 0.48
CA ILE A 97 -8.07 5.04 0.47
C ILE A 97 -8.83 4.79 1.77
N ASP A 98 -8.37 5.37 2.89
CA ASP A 98 -9.10 5.36 4.16
C ASP A 98 -10.39 6.21 4.09
N ASP A 99 -10.40 7.33 3.35
CA ASP A 99 -11.63 8.12 3.13
C ASP A 99 -12.62 7.40 2.21
N TRP A 100 -12.12 6.66 1.22
CA TRP A 100 -12.95 5.76 0.42
C TRP A 100 -13.57 4.63 1.24
N ARG A 101 -12.83 4.08 2.20
CA ARG A 101 -13.34 3.02 3.09
C ARG A 101 -14.46 3.51 4.00
N LYS A 102 -14.34 4.71 4.57
CA LYS A 102 -15.39 5.31 5.41
C LYS A 102 -16.73 5.48 4.67
N GLN A 103 -16.72 5.50 3.34
CA GLN A 103 -17.94 5.66 2.52
C GLN A 103 -18.60 4.33 2.13
N LEU A 104 -17.98 3.19 2.44
CA LEU A 104 -18.49 1.85 2.12
C LEU A 104 -19.21 1.17 3.31
N ASP A 105 -19.20 1.78 4.48
CA ASP A 105 -19.95 1.40 5.68
C ASP A 105 -21.24 2.25 5.82
#